data_AF-A0A3D0KQR4-F1
#
_entry.id   AF-A0A3D0KQR4-F1
#
_cell.length_a   1.000
_cell.length_b   1.000
_cell.length_c   1.000
_cell.angle_alpha   90.00
_cell.angle_beta   90.00
_cell.angle_gamma   90.00
#
_symmetry.space_group_name_H-M   'P 1'
#
loop_
_entity.id
_entity.type
_entity.pdbx_description
1 polymer ?
#
loop_
_entity_poly.entity_id
_entity_poly.type
_entity_poly.pdbx_seq_one_letter_code
_entity_poly.pdbx_strand_id
1 'polypeptide(L)' 'ELLMRPADDYVSRFVGDVSRLQVLRLGDVMQPATTGSAGAPALPAATSLEDMLMTTGSDVTAITVVDADGQPVGTA' A
#
# COMPACT_ATOMS: atom_id res chain seq x y z
N GLU A 1 -9.89 46.79 -15.89
CA GLU A 1 -10.00 46.15 -14.56
C GLU A 1 -9.45 44.74 -14.63
N LEU A 2 -8.64 44.35 -13.65
CA LEU A 2 -8.05 43.01 -13.53
C LEU A 2 -9.16 41.98 -13.27
N LEU A 3 -9.12 40.89 -14.04
CA LEU A 3 -9.84 39.64 -13.74
C LEU A 3 -9.36 39.10 -12.39
N MET A 4 -10.12 39.33 -11.32
CA MET A 4 -9.78 38.82 -9.99
C MET A 4 -10.38 37.42 -9.78
N ARG A 5 -9.51 36.42 -9.99
CA ARG A 5 -9.48 35.06 -9.39
C ARG A 5 -10.73 34.18 -9.52
N PRO A 6 -10.81 33.31 -10.54
CA PRO A 6 -11.55 32.06 -10.45
C PRO A 6 -10.56 30.89 -10.56
N ALA A 7 -9.90 30.51 -9.45
CA ALA A 7 -8.96 29.38 -9.49
C ALA A 7 -8.87 28.51 -8.22
N ASP A 8 -9.55 28.85 -7.12
CA ASP A 8 -9.31 28.18 -5.84
C ASP A 8 -10.44 27.22 -5.38
N ASP A 9 -11.62 27.23 -6.02
CA ASP A 9 -12.77 26.41 -5.60
C ASP A 9 -12.89 25.03 -6.29
N TYR A 10 -12.02 24.71 -7.26
CA TYR A 10 -12.09 23.44 -7.99
C TYR A 10 -11.46 22.27 -7.21
N VAL A 11 -10.45 22.55 -6.39
CA VAL A 11 -9.63 21.50 -5.74
C VAL A 11 -10.11 21.11 -4.35
N SER A 12 -10.91 21.96 -3.69
CA SER A 12 -11.40 21.70 -2.33
C SER A 12 -12.56 20.70 -2.26
N ARG A 13 -13.22 20.41 -3.40
CA ARG A 13 -14.29 19.40 -3.49
C ARG A 13 -13.79 18.00 -3.88
N PHE A 14 -12.49 17.81 -4.10
CA PHE A 14 -11.93 16.58 -4.68
C PHE A 14 -10.89 15.88 -3.79
N VAL A 15 -10.99 16.05 -2.46
CA VAL A 15 -10.15 15.33 -1.48
C VAL A 15 -10.99 14.47 -0.53
N GLY A 16 -12.21 14.11 -0.95
CA GLY A 16 -13.12 13.27 -0.17
C GLY A 16 -12.84 11.78 -0.37
N ASP A 17 -12.32 11.13 0.66
CA ASP A 17 -12.42 9.69 0.95
C ASP A 17 -11.86 8.68 -0.08
N VAL A 18 -10.68 8.95 -0.65
CA VAL A 18 -9.92 7.82 -1.24
C VAL A 18 -9.37 6.97 -0.10
N SER A 19 -9.81 5.70 -0.05
CA SER A 19 -9.31 4.73 0.93
C SER A 19 -7.79 4.65 0.83
N ARG A 20 -7.08 4.89 1.95
CA ARG A 20 -5.60 4.76 1.96
C ARG A 20 -5.16 3.33 1.63
N LEU A 21 -6.03 2.36 1.88
CA LEU A 21 -5.78 0.95 1.55
C LEU A 21 -5.72 0.70 0.04
N GLN A 22 -6.39 1.54 -0.77
CA GLN A 22 -6.32 1.49 -2.24
C GLN A 22 -5.04 2.11 -2.81
N VAL A 23 -4.40 3.00 -2.05
CA VAL A 23 -3.24 3.77 -2.51
C VAL A 23 -1.94 3.14 -2.01
N LEU A 24 -1.91 2.74 -0.75
CA LEU A 24 -0.72 2.18 -0.11
C LEU A 24 -0.46 0.75 -0.61
N ARG A 25 0.83 0.46 -0.79
CA ARG A 25 1.33 -0.86 -1.15
C ARG A 25 2.11 -1.47 0.01
N LEU A 26 2.28 -2.79 -0.01
CA LEU A 26 3.11 -3.50 0.98
C LEU A 26 4.52 -2.94 1.07
N GLY A 27 5.13 -2.59 -0.06
CA GLY A 27 6.46 -1.97 -0.10
C GLY A 27 6.55 -0.62 0.63
N ASP A 28 5.44 0.11 0.77
CA ASP A 28 5.42 1.42 1.45
C ASP A 28 5.43 1.29 2.98
N VAL A 29 5.02 0.14 3.52
CA VAL A 29 4.82 -0.08 4.97
C VAL A 29 5.69 -1.18 5.56
N MET A 30 6.31 -2.02 4.73
CA MET A 30 7.15 -3.13 5.20
C MET A 30 8.40 -2.63 5.93
N GLN A 31 8.91 -3.49 6.82
CA GLN A 31 10.24 -3.36 7.38
C GLN A 31 11.23 -4.14 6.51
N PRO A 32 12.37 -3.55 6.10
CA PRO A 32 13.38 -4.27 5.33
C PRO A 32 13.88 -5.51 6.05
N ALA A 33 13.92 -6.63 5.35
CA ALA A 33 14.35 -7.92 5.88
C ALA A 33 14.91 -8.78 4.74
N THR A 34 16.01 -9.48 5.00
CA THR A 34 16.64 -10.37 4.02
C THR A 34 16.11 -11.80 4.09
N THR A 35 15.23 -12.07 5.05
CA THR A 35 14.61 -13.39 5.30
C THR A 35 13.13 -13.20 5.53
N GLY A 36 12.31 -14.06 4.91
CA GLY A 36 10.87 -14.10 5.18
C GLY A 36 10.53 -14.69 6.55
N SER A 37 9.28 -14.50 6.97
CA SER A 37 8.74 -15.16 8.16
C SER A 37 8.28 -16.58 7.83
N ALA A 38 8.70 -17.55 8.64
CA ALA A 38 8.33 -18.94 8.45
C ALA A 38 6.80 -19.12 8.55
N GLY A 39 6.19 -19.72 7.52
CA GLY A 39 4.74 -19.93 7.46
C GLY A 39 3.92 -18.68 7.10
N ALA A 40 4.57 -17.52 6.91
CA ALA A 40 3.91 -16.32 6.43
C ALA A 40 3.68 -16.40 4.90
N PRO A 41 2.52 -15.94 4.41
CA PRO A 41 2.31 -15.77 2.97
C PRO A 41 3.34 -14.81 2.38
N ALA A 42 3.75 -15.08 1.14
CA ALA A 42 4.65 -14.22 0.39
C ALA A 42 3.84 -13.40 -0.62
N LEU A 43 3.93 -12.08 -0.55
CA LEU A 43 3.23 -11.16 -1.44
C LEU A 43 4.20 -10.16 -2.08
N PRO A 44 4.01 -9.79 -3.35
CA PRO A 44 4.83 -8.77 -4.00
C PRO A 44 4.78 -7.41 -3.30
N ALA A 45 5.88 -6.67 -3.30
CA ALA A 45 5.93 -5.30 -2.77
C ALA A 45 4.92 -4.35 -3.44
N ALA A 46 4.49 -4.67 -4.66
CA ALA A 46 3.52 -3.88 -5.44
C ALA A 46 2.06 -4.12 -5.03
N THR A 47 1.75 -5.15 -4.23
CA THR A 47 0.40 -5.48 -3.80
C THR A 47 -0.19 -4.37 -2.94
N SER A 48 -1.42 -3.97 -3.24
CA SER A 48 -2.14 -2.96 -2.43
C SER A 48 -2.50 -3.53 -1.05
N LEU A 49 -2.64 -2.67 -0.05
CA LEU A 49 -3.06 -3.11 1.28
C LEU A 49 -4.50 -3.65 1.26
N GLU A 50 -5.36 -3.14 0.38
CA GLU A 50 -6.71 -3.68 0.18
C GLU A 50 -6.66 -5.12 -0.35
N ASP A 51 -5.92 -5.37 -1.43
CA ASP A 51 -5.78 -6.72 -2.00
C ASP A 51 -5.17 -7.70 -1.00
N MET A 52 -4.16 -7.25 -0.25
CA MET A 52 -3.57 -8.03 0.84
C MET A 52 -4.66 -8.45 1.84
N LEU A 53 -5.46 -7.52 2.35
CA LEU A 53 -6.51 -7.80 3.33
C LEU A 53 -7.62 -8.69 2.80
N MET A 54 -7.91 -8.63 1.49
CA MET A 54 -8.90 -9.49 0.85
C MET A 54 -8.39 -10.91 0.59
N THR A 55 -7.08 -11.08 0.43
CA THR A 55 -6.45 -12.36 0.05
C THR A 55 -5.86 -13.11 1.23
N THR A 56 -5.49 -12.42 2.31
CA THR A 56 -5.02 -13.04 3.55
C THR A 56 -6.14 -13.20 4.56
N GLY A 57 -6.19 -14.37 5.20
CA GLY A 57 -7.13 -14.64 6.27
C GLY A 57 -6.76 -13.93 7.57
N SER A 58 -7.73 -13.79 8.47
CA SER A 58 -7.57 -13.12 9.77
C SER A 58 -6.50 -13.74 10.69
N ASP A 59 -6.06 -14.97 10.39
CA ASP A 59 -5.05 -15.70 11.17
C ASP A 59 -3.60 -15.36 10.76
N VAL A 60 -3.43 -14.52 9.72
CA VAL A 60 -2.12 -14.08 9.26
C VAL A 60 -1.59 -12.98 10.19
N THR A 61 -0.46 -13.25 10.82
CA THR A 61 0.20 -12.34 11.77
C THR A 61 1.45 -11.67 11.21
N ALA A 62 1.91 -12.11 10.04
CA ALA A 62 3.04 -11.55 9.32
C ALA A 62 2.92 -11.88 7.83
N ILE A 63 3.47 -11.01 6.98
CA ILE A 63 3.59 -11.21 5.54
C ILE A 63 5.06 -11.06 5.14
N THR A 64 5.54 -12.00 4.33
CA THR A 64 6.84 -11.86 3.65
C THR A 64 6.63 -11.03 2.39
N VAL A 65 7.35 -9.93 2.26
CA VAL A 65 7.31 -9.09 1.07
C VAL A 65 8.46 -9.49 0.14
N VAL A 66 8.13 -9.78 -1.11
CA VAL A 66 9.10 -10.23 -2.13
C VAL A 66 9.23 -9.24 -3.29
N ASP A 67 10.39 -9.25 -3.93
CA ASP A 67 10.63 -8.54 -5.19
C ASP A 67 10.09 -9.32 -6.41
N ALA A 68 10.39 -8.80 -7.61
CA ALA A 68 9.97 -9.41 -8.88
C ALA A 68 10.61 -10.78 -9.14
N ASP A 69 11.77 -11.05 -8.53
CA ASP A 69 12.50 -12.32 -8.62
C ASP A 69 12.07 -13.31 -7.50
N GLY A 70 11.10 -12.91 -6.67
CA GLY A 70 10.60 -13.71 -5.54
C GLY A 70 11.51 -13.70 -4.32
N GLN A 71 12.53 -12.84 -4.28
CA GLN A 71 13.44 -12.73 -3.14
C GLN A 71 12.82 -11.90 -2.02
N PRO A 72 12.96 -12.30 -0.75
CA PRO A 72 12.50 -11.51 0.39
C PRO A 72 13.22 -10.17 0.45
N VAL A 73 12.44 -9.09 0.48
CA VAL A 73 12.92 -7.72 0.65
C VAL A 73 12.40 -7.07 1.92
N GLY A 74 11.39 -7.65 2.56
CA GLY A 74 10.84 -7.15 3.80
C GLY A 74 9.83 -8.08 4.46
N THR A 75 9.39 -7.64 5.64
CA THR A 75 8.28 -8.24 6.39
C THR A 75 7.32 -7.14 6.84
N ALA A 76 6.02 -7.42 6.74
CA ALA A 76 4.93 -6.55 7.18
C ALA A 76 4.04 -7.25 8.20
#